data_AF-A0A5B6ZZB4-F1
#
_entry.id   AF-A0A5B6ZZB4-F1
#
_cell.length_a   1.000
_cell.length_b   1.000
_cell.length_c   1.000
_cell.angle_alpha   90.00
_cell.angle_beta   90.00
_cell.angle_gamma   90.00
#
_symmetry.space_group_name_H-M   'P 1'
#
loop_
_entity.id
_entity.type
_entity.pdbx_description
1 polymer ?
#
loop_
_entity_poly.entity_id
_entity_poly.type
_entity_poly.pdbx_seq_one_letter_code
_entity_poly.pdbx_strand_id
1 'polypeptide(L)'
;SSNAHSIEEFLSAESVEANSIFDDLQGTLSTQQGEMALFARELRQRFNVSIEHTTNISEFTHGFLQKLLEESRRLESHATQVDEIQMKSIAEFQKAYEEQSKSDAEQLIADMTSLFSNHIRRQKELVDVRLTGLRETVIGNKTFLDGHVSSMEGITTDAKRKWQEFSTQAENDARDSADFSAAKHCRMELHLQQCVSTAESAIKHWKRTSESVNEMGSHHVSTIVSHIRNVSDNNEHHDTEIGLARAAAEEDVAKNSGDIIQLVHSVSEQERGSISGILATTKAHANTLEVLREDHSVQSASMEQKALDTFQQKYMDYEPSGMTPTRCEPDIPSKGTIDSLRAMPMEALLEEFRENHSYESFEVKEPKPSLIPRSPLTQLN
;
A
#
# COMPACT_ATOMS: atom_id res chain seq x y z
N SER A 1 14.88 3.28 4.98
CA SER A 1 14.65 1.91 5.46
C SER A 1 13.33 1.78 6.22
N SER A 2 13.09 2.57 7.29
CA SER A 2 11.87 2.51 8.13
C SER A 2 10.52 2.57 7.36
N ASN A 3 10.38 3.50 6.41
CA ASN A 3 9.13 3.72 5.67
C ASN A 3 8.69 2.52 4.82
N ALA A 4 9.64 1.77 4.25
CA ALA A 4 9.32 0.58 3.46
C ALA A 4 8.86 -0.57 4.36
N HIS A 5 9.49 -0.70 5.52
CA HIS A 5 9.14 -1.72 6.51
C HIS A 5 7.73 -1.51 7.09
N SER A 6 7.33 -0.26 7.36
CA SER A 6 5.98 0.04 7.85
C SER A 6 4.88 -0.34 6.85
N ILE A 7 5.10 -0.15 5.54
CA ILE A 7 4.15 -0.60 4.51
C ILE A 7 4.10 -2.12 4.43
N GLU A 8 5.25 -2.79 4.54
CA GLU A 8 5.35 -4.25 4.53
C GLU A 8 4.62 -4.89 5.72
N GLU A 9 4.78 -4.34 6.94
CA GLU A 9 4.06 -4.79 8.13
C GLU A 9 2.54 -4.60 7.99
N PHE A 10 2.11 -3.44 7.48
CA PHE A 10 0.69 -3.17 7.22
C PHE A 10 0.10 -4.18 6.21
N LEU A 11 0.76 -4.35 5.06
CA LEU A 11 0.31 -5.29 4.03
C LEU A 11 0.29 -6.73 4.53
N SER A 12 1.22 -7.11 5.41
CA SER A 12 1.25 -8.44 6.02
C SER A 12 0.04 -8.66 6.93
N ALA A 13 -0.33 -7.66 7.74
CA ALA A 13 -1.53 -7.74 8.58
C ALA A 13 -2.83 -7.78 7.74
N GLU A 14 -2.94 -6.92 6.73
CA GLU A 14 -4.08 -6.88 5.82
C GLU A 14 -4.21 -8.18 5.01
N SER A 15 -3.09 -8.81 4.63
CA SER A 15 -3.11 -10.12 3.97
C SER A 15 -3.73 -11.21 4.84
N VAL A 16 -3.54 -11.16 6.16
CA VAL A 16 -4.15 -12.14 7.09
C VAL A 16 -5.67 -11.95 7.15
N GLU A 17 -6.14 -10.69 7.26
CA GLU A 17 -7.56 -10.38 7.27
C GLU A 17 -8.21 -10.73 5.91
N ALA A 18 -7.57 -10.38 4.80
CA ALA A 18 -8.04 -10.73 3.46
C ALA A 18 -8.18 -12.25 3.27
N ASN A 19 -7.18 -13.03 3.70
CA ASN A 19 -7.24 -14.49 3.64
C ASN A 19 -8.42 -15.03 4.47
N SER A 20 -8.67 -14.49 5.66
CA SER A 20 -9.83 -14.88 6.49
C SER A 20 -11.17 -14.65 5.77
N ILE A 21 -11.32 -13.52 5.08
CA ILE A 21 -12.53 -13.22 4.29
C ILE A 21 -12.69 -14.20 3.12
N PHE A 22 -11.59 -14.52 2.42
CA PHE A 22 -11.63 -15.47 1.32
C PHE A 22 -11.87 -16.91 1.77
N ASP A 23 -11.31 -17.32 2.91
CA ASP A 23 -11.56 -18.62 3.52
C ASP A 23 -13.04 -18.78 3.90
N ASP A 24 -13.67 -17.75 4.47
CA ASP A 24 -15.11 -17.73 4.77
C ASP A 24 -15.97 -17.84 3.51
N LEU A 25 -15.63 -17.08 2.46
CA LEU A 25 -16.32 -17.15 1.16
C LEU A 25 -16.17 -18.54 0.53
N GLN A 26 -14.96 -19.10 0.53
CA GLN A 26 -14.70 -20.44 0.01
C GLN A 26 -15.45 -21.51 0.82
N GLY A 27 -15.50 -21.38 2.14
CA GLY A 27 -16.25 -22.27 3.02
C GLY A 27 -17.75 -22.25 2.72
N THR A 28 -18.32 -21.05 2.54
CA THR A 28 -19.74 -20.88 2.20
C THR A 28 -20.06 -21.46 0.82
N LEU A 29 -19.24 -21.17 -0.19
CA LEU A 29 -19.40 -21.71 -1.55
C LEU A 29 -19.28 -23.25 -1.59
N SER A 30 -18.32 -23.81 -0.86
CA SER A 30 -18.14 -25.26 -0.76
C SER A 30 -19.37 -25.93 -0.11
N THR A 31 -19.90 -25.31 0.95
CA THR A 31 -21.14 -25.77 1.61
C THR A 31 -22.32 -25.71 0.64
N GLN A 32 -22.48 -24.59 -0.07
CA GLN A 32 -23.53 -24.39 -1.06
C GLN A 32 -23.46 -25.45 -2.18
N GLN A 33 -22.26 -25.75 -2.68
CA GLN A 33 -22.03 -26.79 -3.68
C GLN A 33 -22.47 -28.18 -3.18
N GLY A 34 -22.07 -28.54 -1.95
CA GLY A 34 -22.47 -29.80 -1.32
C GLY A 34 -23.99 -29.92 -1.17
N GLU A 35 -24.65 -28.84 -0.75
CA GLU A 35 -26.10 -28.80 -0.61
C GLU A 35 -26.84 -28.90 -1.94
N MET A 36 -26.34 -28.25 -2.99
CA MET A 36 -26.91 -28.34 -4.33
C MET A 36 -26.84 -29.78 -4.86
N ALA A 37 -25.72 -30.48 -4.63
CA ALA A 37 -25.57 -31.88 -5.02
C ALA A 37 -26.54 -32.78 -4.26
N LEU A 38 -26.68 -32.58 -2.94
CA LEU A 38 -27.65 -33.31 -2.12
C LEU A 38 -29.09 -33.03 -2.56
N PHE A 39 -29.44 -31.77 -2.80
CA PHE A 39 -30.76 -31.36 -3.29
C PHE A 39 -31.07 -32.04 -4.63
N ALA A 40 -30.16 -32.02 -5.60
CA ALA A 40 -30.36 -32.67 -6.89
C ALA A 40 -30.51 -34.20 -6.77
N ARG A 41 -29.84 -34.83 -5.80
CA ARG A 41 -30.00 -36.28 -5.53
C ARG A 41 -31.38 -36.58 -4.94
N GLU A 42 -31.76 -35.84 -3.90
CA GLU A 42 -33.05 -36.01 -3.21
C GLU A 42 -34.22 -35.70 -4.14
N LEU A 43 -34.10 -34.67 -4.99
CA LEU A 43 -35.11 -34.33 -5.99
C LEU A 43 -35.31 -35.45 -7.02
N ARG A 44 -34.21 -36.03 -7.54
CA ARG A 44 -34.30 -37.21 -8.44
C ARG A 44 -34.96 -38.40 -7.76
N GLN A 45 -34.63 -38.66 -6.50
CA GLN A 45 -35.26 -39.75 -5.73
C GLN A 45 -36.77 -39.53 -5.60
N ARG A 46 -37.21 -38.31 -5.24
CA ARG A 46 -38.63 -37.96 -5.15
C ARG A 46 -39.34 -38.10 -6.49
N PHE A 47 -38.72 -37.67 -7.60
CA PHE A 47 -39.28 -37.89 -8.94
C PHE A 47 -39.43 -39.38 -9.28
N ASN A 48 -38.45 -40.21 -8.97
CA ASN A 48 -38.55 -41.65 -9.22
C ASN A 48 -39.72 -42.27 -8.44
N VAL A 49 -39.90 -41.89 -7.16
CA VAL A 49 -41.05 -42.34 -6.34
C VAL A 49 -42.37 -41.88 -6.98
N SER A 50 -42.45 -40.64 -7.46
CA SER A 50 -43.65 -40.11 -8.14
C SER A 50 -43.96 -40.86 -9.44
N ILE A 51 -42.94 -41.23 -10.23
CA ILE A 51 -43.08 -42.04 -11.44
C ILE A 51 -43.61 -43.44 -11.10
N GLU A 52 -43.09 -44.07 -10.05
CA GLU A 52 -43.55 -45.38 -9.58
C GLU A 52 -45.03 -45.32 -9.16
N HIS A 53 -45.43 -44.29 -8.39
CA HIS A 53 -46.82 -44.08 -8.00
C HIS A 53 -47.73 -43.88 -9.21
N THR A 54 -47.31 -43.05 -10.17
CA THR A 54 -48.07 -42.81 -11.41
C THR A 54 -48.21 -44.09 -12.24
N THR A 55 -47.18 -44.94 -12.27
CA THR A 55 -47.21 -46.25 -12.94
C THR A 55 -48.23 -47.16 -12.27
N ASN A 56 -48.21 -47.26 -10.94
CA ASN A 56 -49.18 -48.04 -10.17
C ASN A 56 -50.63 -47.57 -10.39
N ILE A 57 -50.86 -46.26 -10.46
CA ILE A 57 -52.18 -45.69 -10.79
C ILE A 57 -52.60 -46.13 -12.20
N SER A 58 -51.72 -46.00 -13.18
CA SER A 58 -52.00 -46.37 -14.57
C SER A 58 -52.33 -47.86 -14.72
N GLU A 59 -51.54 -48.74 -14.09
CA GLU A 59 -51.78 -50.19 -14.09
C GLU A 59 -53.13 -50.54 -13.46
N PHE A 60 -53.45 -49.92 -12.32
CA PHE A 60 -54.75 -50.10 -11.67
C PHE A 60 -55.91 -49.63 -12.54
N THR A 61 -55.82 -48.41 -13.12
CA THR A 61 -56.85 -47.87 -14.00
C THR A 61 -57.06 -48.75 -15.22
N HIS A 62 -55.98 -49.25 -15.82
CA HIS A 62 -56.06 -50.19 -16.93
C HIS A 62 -56.79 -51.48 -16.53
N GLY A 63 -56.41 -52.09 -15.41
CA GLY A 63 -57.06 -53.29 -14.89
C GLY A 63 -58.54 -53.09 -14.54
N PHE A 64 -58.89 -51.93 -13.98
CA PHE A 64 -60.29 -51.55 -13.73
C PHE A 64 -61.09 -51.46 -15.03
N LEU A 65 -60.58 -50.74 -16.04
CA LEU A 65 -61.25 -50.60 -17.34
C LEU A 65 -61.42 -51.95 -18.03
N GLN A 66 -60.45 -52.85 -17.91
CA GLN A 66 -60.54 -54.20 -18.46
C GLN A 66 -61.67 -55.01 -17.80
N LYS A 67 -61.78 -54.99 -16.47
CA LYS A 67 -62.87 -55.66 -15.74
C LYS A 67 -64.24 -55.10 -16.11
N LEU A 68 -64.34 -53.77 -16.24
CA LEU A 68 -65.57 -53.10 -16.66
C LEU A 68 -66.00 -53.53 -18.07
N LEU A 69 -65.04 -53.61 -19.00
CA LEU A 69 -65.28 -54.08 -20.36
C LEU A 69 -65.75 -55.55 -20.40
N GLU A 70 -65.13 -56.40 -19.59
CA GLU A 70 -65.50 -57.81 -19.48
C GLU A 70 -66.93 -58.00 -18.96
N GLU A 71 -67.28 -57.29 -17.88
CA GLU A 71 -68.65 -57.28 -17.36
C GLU A 71 -69.67 -56.70 -18.35
N SER A 72 -69.29 -55.68 -19.12
CA SER A 72 -70.14 -55.14 -20.20
C SER A 72 -70.39 -56.17 -21.30
N ARG A 73 -69.35 -56.89 -21.75
CA ARG A 73 -69.49 -57.95 -22.77
C ARG A 73 -70.32 -59.12 -22.27
N ARG A 74 -70.18 -59.49 -20.99
CA ARG A 74 -70.97 -60.56 -20.38
C ARG A 74 -72.46 -60.21 -20.36
N LEU A 75 -72.79 -58.97 -20.01
CA LEU A 75 -74.16 -58.47 -20.05
C LEU A 75 -74.72 -58.44 -21.48
N GLU A 76 -73.93 -57.94 -22.45
CA GLU A 76 -74.31 -57.91 -23.87
C GLU A 76 -74.61 -59.33 -24.39
N SER A 77 -73.72 -60.29 -24.14
CA SER A 77 -73.92 -61.68 -24.55
C SER A 77 -75.17 -62.29 -23.91
N HIS A 78 -75.42 -62.06 -22.62
CA HIS A 78 -76.62 -62.55 -21.95
C HIS A 78 -77.89 -61.91 -22.51
N ALA A 79 -77.87 -60.60 -22.78
CA ALA A 79 -79.00 -59.91 -23.39
C ALA A 79 -79.35 -60.48 -24.77
N THR A 80 -78.35 -60.74 -25.63
CA THR A 80 -78.57 -61.39 -26.94
C THR A 80 -79.15 -62.78 -26.80
N GLN A 81 -78.67 -63.57 -25.83
CA GLN A 81 -79.18 -64.93 -25.59
C GLN A 81 -80.63 -64.92 -25.09
N VAL A 82 -80.98 -64.02 -24.17
CA VAL A 82 -82.36 -63.89 -23.67
C VAL A 82 -83.30 -63.44 -24.78
N ASP A 83 -82.89 -62.50 -25.63
CA ASP A 83 -83.66 -62.05 -26.79
C ASP A 83 -83.93 -63.21 -27.76
N GLU A 84 -82.90 -64.00 -28.10
CA GLU A 84 -83.04 -65.19 -28.95
C GLU A 84 -84.00 -66.23 -28.34
N ILE A 85 -83.87 -66.52 -27.04
CA ILE A 85 -84.75 -67.47 -26.34
C ILE A 85 -86.20 -66.96 -26.36
N GLN A 86 -86.42 -65.67 -26.11
CA GLN A 86 -87.75 -65.06 -26.11
C GLN A 86 -88.36 -65.06 -27.51
N MET A 87 -87.62 -64.63 -28.53
CA MET A 87 -88.04 -64.65 -29.94
C MET A 87 -88.43 -66.07 -30.38
N LYS A 88 -87.61 -67.09 -30.03
CA LYS A 88 -87.90 -68.48 -30.33
C LYS A 88 -89.16 -68.98 -29.61
N SER A 89 -89.31 -68.67 -28.32
CA SER A 89 -90.50 -69.03 -27.53
C SER A 89 -91.78 -68.42 -28.12
N ILE A 90 -91.73 -67.15 -28.55
CA ILE A 90 -92.85 -66.47 -29.23
C ILE A 90 -93.18 -67.16 -30.55
N ALA A 91 -92.18 -67.45 -31.38
CA ALA A 91 -92.39 -68.12 -32.67
C ALA A 91 -92.97 -69.54 -32.50
N GLU A 92 -92.46 -70.31 -31.52
CA GLU A 92 -93.00 -71.63 -31.17
C GLU A 92 -94.44 -71.55 -30.65
N PHE A 93 -94.75 -70.53 -29.83
CA PHE A 93 -96.11 -70.30 -29.34
C PHE A 93 -97.07 -69.98 -30.48
N GLN A 94 -96.68 -69.07 -31.38
CA GLN A 94 -97.47 -68.72 -32.55
C GLN A 94 -97.77 -69.97 -33.39
N LYS A 95 -96.74 -70.78 -33.69
CA LYS A 95 -96.90 -72.02 -34.45
C LYS A 95 -97.85 -73.01 -33.77
N ALA A 96 -97.66 -73.27 -32.47
CA ALA A 96 -98.51 -74.19 -31.73
C ALA A 96 -99.96 -73.72 -31.67
N TYR A 97 -100.17 -72.41 -31.50
CA TYR A 97 -101.50 -71.80 -31.52
C TYR A 97 -102.17 -71.93 -32.89
N GLU A 98 -101.45 -71.66 -33.99
CA GLU A 98 -101.97 -71.78 -35.35
C GLU A 98 -102.30 -73.23 -35.72
N GLU A 99 -101.43 -74.19 -35.39
CA GLU A 99 -101.67 -75.63 -35.60
C GLU A 99 -102.90 -76.12 -34.82
N GLN A 100 -103.00 -75.72 -33.55
CA GLN A 100 -104.15 -76.05 -32.72
C GLN A 100 -105.43 -75.40 -33.25
N SER A 101 -105.40 -74.12 -33.64
CA SER A 101 -106.55 -73.42 -34.20
C SER A 101 -107.06 -74.06 -35.49
N LYS A 102 -106.17 -74.59 -36.35
CA LYS A 102 -106.56 -75.31 -37.58
C LYS A 102 -107.20 -76.66 -37.26
N SER A 103 -106.57 -77.47 -36.42
CA SER A 103 -107.12 -78.74 -35.94
C SER A 103 -108.49 -78.55 -35.29
N ASP A 104 -108.63 -77.49 -34.48
CA ASP A 104 -109.89 -77.15 -33.82
C ASP A 104 -110.98 -76.70 -34.82
N ALA A 105 -110.63 -75.95 -35.87
CA ALA A 105 -111.58 -75.57 -36.93
C ALA A 105 -112.09 -76.78 -37.71
N GLU A 106 -111.24 -77.79 -37.93
CA GLU A 106 -111.60 -79.05 -38.59
C GLU A 106 -112.48 -79.94 -37.68
N GLN A 107 -112.24 -79.94 -36.36
CA GLN A 107 -112.99 -80.74 -35.38
C GLN A 107 -114.33 -80.10 -34.94
N LEU A 108 -114.44 -78.77 -34.99
CA LEU A 108 -115.65 -77.99 -34.67
C LEU A 108 -116.86 -78.37 -35.54
N ILE A 109 -116.61 -78.88 -36.75
CA ILE A 109 -117.64 -79.35 -37.69
C ILE A 109 -118.40 -80.59 -37.13
N ALA A 110 -117.90 -81.28 -36.10
CA ALA A 110 -118.41 -82.59 -35.69
C ALA A 110 -119.26 -82.68 -34.40
N ASP A 111 -119.06 -81.90 -33.32
CA ASP A 111 -119.83 -82.09 -32.06
C ASP A 111 -119.79 -80.87 -31.12
N MET A 112 -120.92 -80.30 -30.72
CA MET A 112 -120.98 -78.92 -30.19
C MET A 112 -121.11 -78.77 -28.65
N THR A 113 -121.35 -79.84 -27.86
CA THR A 113 -121.70 -79.71 -26.41
C THR A 113 -120.72 -80.37 -25.41
N SER A 114 -120.11 -81.53 -25.72
CA SER A 114 -119.02 -82.10 -24.89
C SER A 114 -117.64 -81.48 -25.20
N LEU A 115 -117.57 -80.77 -26.33
CA LEU A 115 -116.36 -80.24 -26.96
C LEU A 115 -115.87 -78.95 -26.28
N PHE A 116 -116.78 -78.08 -25.81
CA PHE A 116 -116.44 -76.79 -25.21
C PHE A 116 -115.62 -76.92 -23.91
N SER A 117 -115.97 -77.86 -23.03
CA SER A 117 -115.24 -78.09 -21.77
C SER A 117 -113.84 -78.69 -22.02
N ASN A 118 -113.71 -79.55 -23.03
CA ASN A 118 -112.40 -80.10 -23.43
C ASN A 118 -111.50 -79.06 -24.11
N HIS A 119 -112.10 -78.15 -24.89
CA HIS A 119 -111.41 -77.05 -25.58
C HIS A 119 -110.80 -76.04 -24.60
N ILE A 120 -111.62 -75.51 -23.68
CA ILE A 120 -111.16 -74.56 -22.65
C ILE A 120 -110.01 -75.16 -21.83
N ARG A 121 -110.10 -76.46 -21.51
CA ARG A 121 -109.06 -77.16 -20.75
C ARG A 121 -107.74 -77.21 -21.51
N ARG A 122 -107.73 -77.59 -22.79
CA ARG A 122 -106.50 -77.69 -23.59
C ARG A 122 -105.86 -76.33 -23.89
N GLN A 123 -106.66 -75.30 -24.17
CA GLN A 123 -106.13 -73.94 -24.30
C GLN A 123 -105.47 -73.47 -22.99
N LYS A 124 -106.12 -73.74 -21.86
CA LYS A 124 -105.57 -73.43 -20.55
C LYS A 124 -104.26 -74.17 -20.30
N GLU A 125 -104.18 -75.47 -20.60
CA GLU A 125 -102.95 -76.27 -20.48
C GLU A 125 -101.82 -75.72 -21.36
N LEU A 126 -102.09 -75.37 -22.63
CA LEU A 126 -101.08 -74.79 -23.54
C LEU A 126 -100.53 -73.46 -23.01
N VAL A 127 -101.44 -72.57 -22.57
CA VAL A 127 -101.06 -71.28 -21.98
C VAL A 127 -100.26 -71.49 -20.70
N ASP A 128 -100.69 -72.40 -19.83
CA ASP A 128 -100.05 -72.64 -18.53
C ASP A 128 -98.63 -73.20 -18.68
N VAL A 129 -98.42 -74.15 -19.60
CA VAL A 129 -97.09 -74.68 -19.94
C VAL A 129 -96.17 -73.57 -20.45
N ARG A 130 -96.66 -72.68 -21.34
CA ARG A 130 -95.84 -71.57 -21.86
C ARG A 130 -95.61 -70.46 -20.85
N LEU A 131 -96.60 -70.16 -20.01
CA LEU A 131 -96.46 -69.20 -18.92
C LEU A 131 -95.40 -69.66 -17.92
N THR A 132 -95.31 -70.96 -17.68
CA THR A 132 -94.30 -71.57 -16.81
C THR A 132 -92.89 -71.40 -17.40
N GLY A 133 -92.68 -71.72 -18.68
CA GLY A 133 -91.38 -71.51 -19.34
C GLY A 133 -90.96 -70.02 -19.43
N LEU A 134 -91.93 -69.12 -19.65
CA LEU A 134 -91.68 -67.68 -19.60
C LEU A 134 -91.26 -67.23 -18.21
N ARG A 135 -91.96 -67.71 -17.17
CA ARG A 135 -91.65 -67.42 -15.76
C ARG A 135 -90.25 -67.91 -15.40
N GLU A 136 -89.86 -69.10 -15.82
CA GLU A 136 -88.50 -69.64 -15.60
C GLU A 136 -87.43 -68.76 -16.28
N THR A 137 -87.67 -68.34 -17.53
CA THR A 137 -86.77 -67.42 -18.27
C THR A 137 -86.65 -66.07 -17.55
N VAL A 138 -87.76 -65.51 -17.07
CA VAL A 138 -87.79 -64.25 -16.31
C VAL A 138 -87.03 -64.37 -14.99
N ILE A 139 -87.20 -65.48 -14.26
CA ILE A 139 -86.48 -65.74 -13.01
C ILE A 139 -84.98 -65.85 -13.29
N GLY A 140 -84.57 -66.63 -14.30
CA GLY A 140 -83.17 -66.77 -14.69
C GLY A 140 -82.53 -65.44 -15.07
N ASN A 141 -83.23 -64.63 -15.88
CA ASN A 141 -82.76 -63.30 -16.27
C ASN A 141 -82.60 -62.37 -15.05
N LYS A 142 -83.59 -62.37 -14.14
CA LYS A 142 -83.49 -61.62 -12.89
C LYS A 142 -82.27 -62.03 -12.07
N THR A 143 -82.05 -63.34 -11.87
CA THR A 143 -80.90 -63.81 -11.09
C THR A 143 -79.56 -63.43 -11.71
N PHE A 144 -79.46 -63.43 -13.05
CA PHE A 144 -78.26 -62.97 -13.75
C PHE A 144 -78.06 -61.46 -13.56
N LEU A 145 -79.10 -60.64 -13.77
CA LEU A 145 -79.01 -59.19 -13.63
C LEU A 145 -78.67 -58.77 -12.20
N ASP A 146 -79.30 -59.37 -11.19
CA ASP A 146 -78.99 -59.10 -9.78
C ASP A 146 -77.52 -59.46 -9.47
N GLY A 147 -77.00 -60.55 -10.04
CA GLY A 147 -75.59 -60.92 -9.95
C GLY A 147 -74.64 -59.96 -10.69
N HIS A 148 -75.01 -59.49 -11.88
CA HIS A 148 -74.25 -58.51 -12.66
C HIS A 148 -74.16 -57.17 -11.93
N VAL A 149 -75.28 -56.67 -11.41
CA VAL A 149 -75.34 -55.45 -10.58
C VAL A 149 -74.44 -55.59 -9.35
N SER A 150 -74.50 -56.72 -8.64
CA SER A 150 -73.64 -56.97 -7.47
C SER A 150 -72.15 -56.97 -7.85
N SER A 151 -71.80 -57.58 -8.99
CA SER A 151 -70.42 -57.60 -9.47
C SER A 151 -69.93 -56.22 -9.87
N MET A 152 -70.77 -55.43 -10.56
CA MET A 152 -70.47 -54.07 -10.98
C MET A 152 -70.31 -53.14 -9.78
N GLU A 153 -71.16 -53.29 -8.76
CA GLU A 153 -71.04 -52.58 -7.49
C GLU A 153 -69.71 -52.89 -6.81
N GLY A 154 -69.30 -54.16 -6.76
CA GLY A 154 -68.00 -54.57 -6.23
C GLY A 154 -66.82 -53.92 -6.97
N ILE A 155 -66.84 -53.93 -8.30
CA ILE A 155 -65.79 -53.30 -9.13
C ILE A 155 -65.75 -51.78 -8.89
N THR A 156 -66.91 -51.13 -8.85
CA THR A 156 -67.00 -49.67 -8.72
C THR A 156 -66.60 -49.20 -7.32
N THR A 157 -67.00 -49.94 -6.28
CA THR A 157 -66.62 -49.64 -4.89
C THR A 157 -65.12 -49.83 -4.66
N ASP A 158 -64.52 -50.89 -5.22
CA ASP A 158 -63.08 -51.12 -5.17
C ASP A 158 -62.30 -50.01 -5.89
N ALA A 159 -62.74 -49.65 -7.10
CA ALA A 159 -62.18 -48.54 -7.87
C ALA A 159 -62.25 -47.21 -7.12
N LYS A 160 -63.40 -46.88 -6.53
CA LYS A 160 -63.58 -45.66 -5.74
C LYS A 160 -62.63 -45.62 -4.55
N ARG A 161 -62.53 -46.71 -3.79
CA ARG A 161 -61.65 -46.82 -2.63
C ARG A 161 -60.18 -46.63 -3.02
N LYS A 162 -59.71 -47.34 -4.05
CA LYS A 162 -58.32 -47.25 -4.50
C LYS A 162 -57.99 -45.89 -5.10
N TRP A 163 -58.92 -45.29 -5.85
CA TRP A 163 -58.76 -43.93 -6.37
C TRP A 163 -58.61 -42.89 -5.26
N GLN A 164 -59.42 -42.98 -4.20
CA GLN A 164 -59.30 -42.08 -3.05
C GLN A 164 -57.95 -42.22 -2.34
N GLU A 165 -57.45 -43.44 -2.20
CA GLU A 165 -56.12 -43.73 -1.65
C GLU A 165 -55.03 -43.08 -2.52
N PHE A 166 -55.06 -43.29 -3.85
CA PHE A 166 -54.11 -42.69 -4.78
C PHE A 166 -54.17 -41.16 -4.79
N SER A 167 -55.36 -40.57 -4.79
CA SER A 167 -55.53 -39.11 -4.77
C SER A 167 -54.94 -38.50 -3.51
N THR A 168 -55.24 -39.09 -2.35
CA THR A 168 -54.73 -38.63 -1.06
C THR A 168 -53.20 -38.76 -1.00
N GLN A 169 -52.65 -39.88 -1.48
CA GLN A 169 -51.21 -40.08 -1.52
C GLN A 169 -50.52 -39.08 -2.45
N ALA A 170 -51.04 -38.89 -3.67
CA ALA A 170 -50.49 -37.96 -4.64
C ALA A 170 -50.52 -36.50 -4.14
N GLU A 171 -51.60 -36.09 -3.48
CA GLU A 171 -51.71 -34.77 -2.86
C GLU A 171 -50.67 -34.57 -1.74
N ASN A 172 -50.51 -35.57 -0.86
CA ASN A 172 -49.50 -35.52 0.19
C ASN A 172 -48.08 -35.48 -0.38
N ASP A 173 -47.74 -36.33 -1.35
CA ASP A 173 -46.43 -36.36 -1.99
C ASP A 173 -46.10 -35.04 -2.71
N ALA A 174 -47.10 -34.45 -3.37
CA ALA A 174 -46.96 -33.16 -4.04
C ALA A 174 -46.70 -32.03 -3.03
N ARG A 175 -47.47 -31.99 -1.93
CA ARG A 175 -47.26 -31.01 -0.84
C ARG A 175 -45.88 -31.19 -0.21
N ASP A 176 -45.53 -32.42 0.18
CA ASP A 176 -44.25 -32.72 0.81
C ASP A 176 -43.06 -32.39 -0.10
N SER A 177 -43.22 -32.53 -1.43
CA SER A 177 -42.23 -32.14 -2.44
C SER A 177 -42.14 -30.62 -2.62
N ALA A 178 -43.26 -29.91 -2.57
CA ALA A 178 -43.28 -28.45 -2.57
C ALA A 178 -42.60 -27.89 -1.32
N ASP A 179 -42.96 -28.38 -0.13
CA ASP A 179 -42.39 -27.95 1.16
C ASP A 179 -40.88 -28.20 1.22
N PHE A 180 -40.44 -29.38 0.78
CA PHE A 180 -39.02 -29.71 0.67
C PHE A 180 -38.27 -28.76 -0.26
N SER A 181 -38.83 -28.48 -1.45
CA SER A 181 -38.21 -27.60 -2.43
C SER A 181 -38.14 -26.16 -1.91
N ALA A 182 -39.19 -25.68 -1.26
CA ALA A 182 -39.22 -24.37 -0.63
C ALA A 182 -38.19 -24.26 0.50
N ALA A 183 -38.08 -25.26 1.37
CA ALA A 183 -37.09 -25.28 2.45
C ALA A 183 -35.65 -25.27 1.90
N LYS A 184 -35.37 -26.07 0.87
CA LYS A 184 -34.06 -26.10 0.20
C LYS A 184 -33.76 -24.77 -0.51
N HIS A 185 -34.76 -24.17 -1.16
CA HIS A 185 -34.63 -22.84 -1.78
C HIS A 185 -34.26 -21.79 -0.73
N CYS A 186 -34.99 -21.68 0.38
CA CYS A 186 -34.70 -20.71 1.45
C CYS A 186 -33.29 -20.88 2.02
N ARG A 187 -32.84 -22.13 2.18
CA ARG A 187 -31.48 -22.42 2.67
C ARG A 187 -30.40 -22.04 1.65
N MET A 188 -30.62 -22.34 0.37
CA MET A 188 -29.72 -21.97 -0.72
C MET A 188 -29.61 -20.44 -0.87
N GLU A 189 -30.73 -19.74 -0.75
CA GLU A 189 -30.79 -18.28 -0.77
C GLU A 189 -29.99 -17.66 0.39
N LEU A 190 -30.08 -18.23 1.59
CA LEU A 190 -29.29 -17.79 2.74
C LEU A 190 -27.79 -17.89 2.47
N HIS A 191 -27.32 -19.00 1.91
CA HIS A 191 -25.92 -19.18 1.54
C HIS A 191 -25.48 -18.22 0.43
N LEU A 192 -26.33 -17.98 -0.57
CA LEU A 192 -26.06 -16.99 -1.61
C LEU A 192 -25.92 -15.59 -1.01
N GLN A 193 -26.82 -15.20 -0.10
CA GLN A 193 -26.76 -13.91 0.57
C GLN A 193 -25.50 -13.77 1.44
N GLN A 194 -25.09 -14.84 2.12
CA GLN A 194 -23.81 -14.88 2.84
C GLN A 194 -22.62 -14.67 1.90
N CYS A 195 -22.56 -15.38 0.77
CA CYS A 195 -21.51 -15.20 -0.24
C CYS A 195 -21.44 -13.76 -0.75
N VAL A 196 -22.61 -13.14 -1.04
CA VAL A 196 -22.69 -11.75 -1.50
C VAL A 196 -22.17 -10.80 -0.41
N SER A 197 -22.61 -10.96 0.84
CA SER A 197 -22.16 -10.13 1.97
C SER A 197 -20.65 -10.25 2.23
N THR A 198 -20.10 -11.47 2.15
CA THR A 198 -18.66 -11.70 2.33
C THR A 198 -17.86 -11.10 1.16
N ALA A 199 -18.36 -11.22 -0.08
CA ALA A 199 -17.74 -10.58 -1.25
C ALA A 199 -17.76 -9.04 -1.17
N GLU A 200 -18.87 -8.44 -0.72
CA GLU A 200 -18.95 -6.99 -0.46
C GLU A 200 -17.96 -6.56 0.63
N SER A 201 -17.82 -7.36 1.68
CA SER A 201 -16.85 -7.14 2.75
C SER A 201 -15.42 -7.19 2.22
N ALA A 202 -15.10 -8.13 1.33
CA ALA A 202 -13.80 -8.22 0.65
C ALA A 202 -13.52 -6.97 -0.20
N ILE A 203 -14.49 -6.51 -1.00
CA ILE A 203 -14.37 -5.30 -1.83
C ILE A 203 -14.12 -4.07 -0.94
N LYS A 204 -14.86 -3.95 0.17
CA LYS A 204 -14.69 -2.85 1.12
C LYS A 204 -13.36 -2.92 1.86
N HIS A 205 -12.88 -4.11 2.21
CA HIS A 205 -11.57 -4.30 2.81
C HIS A 205 -10.47 -3.85 1.84
N TRP A 206 -10.45 -4.41 0.61
CA TRP A 206 -9.51 -4.01 -0.45
C TRP A 206 -9.47 -2.49 -0.68
N LYS A 207 -10.63 -1.84 -0.76
CA LYS A 207 -10.70 -0.39 -0.95
C LYS A 207 -10.03 0.36 0.19
N ARG A 208 -10.31 -0.02 1.44
CA ARG A 208 -9.68 0.59 2.64
C ARG A 208 -8.17 0.37 2.63
N THR A 209 -7.71 -0.87 2.38
CA THR A 209 -6.28 -1.19 2.29
C THR A 209 -5.58 -0.33 1.23
N SER A 210 -6.18 -0.20 0.04
CA SER A 210 -5.63 0.62 -1.04
C SER A 210 -5.58 2.12 -0.69
N GLU A 211 -6.62 2.65 -0.05
CA GLU A 211 -6.65 4.04 0.42
C GLU A 211 -5.55 4.29 1.47
N SER A 212 -5.40 3.41 2.46
CA SER A 212 -4.36 3.52 3.49
C SER A 212 -2.94 3.41 2.92
N VAL A 213 -2.69 2.51 1.96
CA VAL A 213 -1.39 2.42 1.29
C VAL A 213 -1.06 3.70 0.52
N ASN A 214 -2.04 4.27 -0.19
CA ASN A 214 -1.86 5.53 -0.90
C ASN A 214 -1.58 6.70 0.06
N GLU A 215 -2.26 6.76 1.19
CA GLU A 215 -2.04 7.76 2.22
C GLU A 215 -0.63 7.66 2.84
N MET A 216 -0.22 6.46 3.24
CA MET A 216 1.14 6.21 3.74
C MET A 216 2.19 6.58 2.68
N GLY A 217 1.97 6.20 1.43
CA GLY A 217 2.84 6.56 0.31
C GLY A 217 2.98 8.06 0.13
N SER A 218 1.86 8.80 0.15
CA SER A 218 1.83 10.26 0.08
C SER A 218 2.58 10.91 1.24
N HIS A 219 2.35 10.44 2.47
CA HIS A 219 3.05 10.92 3.67
C HIS A 219 4.57 10.70 3.60
N HIS A 220 5.00 9.51 3.15
CA HIS A 220 6.41 9.20 2.96
C HIS A 220 7.06 10.10 1.91
N VAL A 221 6.40 10.31 0.76
CA VAL A 221 6.89 11.23 -0.28
C VAL A 221 7.01 12.65 0.25
N SER A 222 6.00 13.14 0.97
CA SER A 222 6.02 14.47 1.60
C SER A 222 7.19 14.63 2.58
N THR A 223 7.42 13.63 3.43
CA THR A 223 8.53 13.60 4.39
C THR A 223 9.89 13.58 3.70
N ILE A 224 10.05 12.80 2.63
CA ILE A 224 11.30 12.78 1.85
C ILE A 224 11.53 14.13 1.18
N VAL A 225 10.50 14.71 0.57
CA VAL A 225 10.59 16.02 -0.08
C VAL A 225 10.97 17.12 0.93
N SER A 226 10.41 17.10 2.15
CA SER A 226 10.78 18.06 3.19
C SER A 226 12.23 17.90 3.66
N HIS A 227 12.72 16.66 3.81
CA HIS A 227 14.13 16.39 4.12
C HIS A 227 15.06 16.85 2.99
N ILE A 228 14.74 16.53 1.74
CA ILE A 228 15.54 16.98 0.58
C ILE A 228 15.59 18.50 0.52
N ARG A 229 14.44 19.18 0.72
CA ARG A 229 14.38 20.64 0.76
C ARG A 229 15.27 21.19 1.87
N ASN A 230 15.14 20.70 3.10
CA ASN A 230 15.96 21.13 4.24
C ASN A 230 17.46 20.92 4.00
N VAL A 231 17.86 19.78 3.41
CA VAL A 231 19.26 19.52 3.06
C VAL A 231 19.73 20.48 1.96
N SER A 232 18.88 20.77 0.97
CA SER A 232 19.20 21.71 -0.11
C SER A 232 19.37 23.13 0.42
N ASP A 233 18.43 23.60 1.26
CA ASP A 233 18.47 24.92 1.90
C ASP A 233 19.72 25.06 2.79
N ASN A 234 20.05 24.03 3.58
CA ASN A 234 21.27 24.02 4.40
C ASN A 234 22.55 24.04 3.54
N ASN A 235 22.54 23.34 2.40
CA ASN A 235 23.69 23.32 1.49
C ASN A 235 23.87 24.67 0.80
N GLU A 236 22.79 25.33 0.39
CA GLU A 236 22.82 26.70 -0.13
C GLU A 236 23.32 27.69 0.94
N HIS A 237 22.84 27.57 2.18
CA HIS A 237 23.34 28.39 3.27
C HIS A 237 24.84 28.18 3.51
N HIS A 238 25.31 26.94 3.56
CA HIS A 238 26.72 26.63 3.71
C HIS A 238 27.58 27.16 2.55
N ASP A 239 27.07 27.11 1.31
CA ASP A 239 27.74 27.71 0.15
C ASP A 239 27.88 29.24 0.32
N THR A 240 26.83 29.92 0.81
CA THR A 240 26.90 31.35 1.11
C THR A 240 27.90 31.67 2.23
N GLU A 241 27.93 30.88 3.31
CA GLU A 241 28.89 31.07 4.41
C GLU A 241 30.34 30.88 3.94
N ILE A 242 30.59 29.85 3.13
CA ILE A 242 31.90 29.62 2.50
C ILE A 242 32.26 30.80 1.59
N GLY A 243 31.31 31.27 0.78
CA GLY A 243 31.51 32.42 -0.11
C GLY A 243 31.90 33.68 0.66
N LEU A 244 31.22 33.97 1.77
CA LEU A 244 31.53 35.09 2.66
C LEU A 244 32.88 34.93 3.35
N ALA A 245 33.17 33.76 3.91
CA ALA A 245 34.46 33.47 4.55
C ALA A 245 35.61 33.59 3.56
N ARG A 246 35.43 33.10 2.33
CA ARG A 246 36.40 33.26 1.24
C ARG A 246 36.61 34.73 0.89
N ALA A 247 35.54 35.50 0.69
CA ALA A 247 35.66 36.93 0.35
C ALA A 247 36.37 37.72 1.46
N ALA A 248 36.05 37.45 2.72
CA ALA A 248 36.71 38.06 3.88
C ALA A 248 38.20 37.70 3.95
N ALA A 249 38.55 36.43 3.69
CA ALA A 249 39.95 36.01 3.62
C ALA A 249 40.70 36.65 2.44
N GLU A 250 40.06 36.78 1.28
CA GLU A 250 40.63 37.46 0.11
C GLU A 250 40.85 38.96 0.39
N GLU A 251 39.92 39.64 1.07
CA GLU A 251 40.05 41.04 1.50
C GLU A 251 41.18 41.21 2.53
N ASP A 252 41.28 40.33 3.53
CA ASP A 252 42.35 40.37 4.53
C ASP A 252 43.72 40.17 3.89
N VAL A 253 43.86 39.21 2.97
CA VAL A 253 45.08 39.00 2.19
C VAL A 253 45.41 40.22 1.32
N ALA A 254 44.43 40.82 0.65
CA ALA A 254 44.61 42.02 -0.16
C ALA A 254 45.07 43.22 0.68
N LYS A 255 44.46 43.41 1.86
CA LYS A 255 44.85 44.46 2.81
C LYS A 255 46.26 44.25 3.34
N ASN A 256 46.56 43.06 3.87
CA ASN A 256 47.86 42.74 4.44
C ASN A 256 48.98 42.83 3.38
N SER A 257 48.72 42.38 2.14
CA SER A 257 49.67 42.57 1.04
C SER A 257 49.87 44.04 0.67
N GLY A 258 48.81 44.85 0.68
CA GLY A 258 48.89 46.31 0.53
C GLY A 258 49.73 46.98 1.63
N ASP A 259 49.49 46.62 2.90
CA ASP A 259 50.23 47.12 4.06
C ASP A 259 51.72 46.76 3.96
N ILE A 260 52.05 45.52 3.56
CA ILE A 260 53.43 45.08 3.32
C ILE A 260 54.09 45.91 2.20
N ILE A 261 53.40 46.13 1.09
CA ILE A 261 53.91 46.97 -0.01
C ILE A 261 54.19 48.38 0.47
N GLN A 262 53.27 48.98 1.24
CA GLN A 262 53.45 50.32 1.80
C GLN A 262 54.62 50.39 2.79
N LEU A 263 54.77 49.37 3.64
CA LEU A 263 55.90 49.25 4.55
C LEU A 263 57.23 49.19 3.78
N VAL A 264 57.31 48.34 2.76
CA VAL A 264 58.50 48.22 1.89
C VAL A 264 58.82 49.55 1.20
N HIS A 265 57.83 50.26 0.67
CA HIS A 265 58.03 51.58 0.09
C HIS A 265 58.53 52.61 1.12
N SER A 266 57.96 52.62 2.32
CA SER A 266 58.35 53.54 3.39
C SER A 266 59.79 53.31 3.85
N VAL A 267 60.16 52.03 4.04
CA VAL A 267 61.55 51.62 4.35
C VAL A 267 62.48 52.02 3.21
N SER A 268 62.12 51.75 1.96
CA SER A 268 62.94 52.10 0.80
C SER A 268 63.17 53.61 0.66
N GLU A 269 62.14 54.44 0.90
CA GLU A 269 62.29 55.90 0.91
C GLU A 269 63.16 56.38 2.08
N GLN A 270 63.00 55.80 3.27
CA GLN A 270 63.86 56.09 4.42
C GLN A 270 65.31 55.70 4.17
N GLU A 271 65.55 54.54 3.57
CA GLU A 271 66.87 54.09 3.14
C GLU A 271 67.47 55.04 2.11
N ARG A 272 66.70 55.45 1.09
CA ARG A 272 67.15 56.42 0.08
C ARG A 272 67.52 57.77 0.71
N GLY A 273 66.72 58.25 1.67
CA GLY A 273 67.02 59.44 2.46
C GLY A 273 68.29 59.29 3.29
N SER A 274 68.47 58.15 3.96
CA SER A 274 69.67 57.83 4.74
C SER A 274 70.92 57.76 3.86
N ILE A 275 70.84 57.08 2.70
CA ILE A 275 71.91 57.01 1.69
C ILE A 275 72.25 58.41 1.20
N SER A 276 71.26 59.24 0.88
CA SER A 276 71.47 60.63 0.46
C SER A 276 72.16 61.46 1.56
N GLY A 277 71.78 61.28 2.82
CA GLY A 277 72.39 61.95 3.96
C GLY A 277 73.84 61.53 4.18
N ILE A 278 74.13 60.23 4.10
CA ILE A 278 75.50 59.69 4.15
C ILE A 278 76.31 60.28 2.99
N LEU A 279 75.80 60.22 1.76
CA LEU A 279 76.50 60.71 0.58
C LEU A 279 76.79 62.21 0.64
N ALA A 280 75.86 63.02 1.15
CA ALA A 280 76.07 64.45 1.40
C ALA A 280 77.16 64.68 2.46
N THR A 281 77.13 63.92 3.55
CA THR A 281 78.14 64.00 4.64
C THR A 281 79.52 63.57 4.13
N THR A 282 79.61 62.46 3.40
CA THR A 282 80.85 62.00 2.76
C THR A 282 81.39 63.04 1.78
N LYS A 283 80.52 63.68 0.98
CA LYS A 283 80.92 64.76 0.08
C LYS A 283 81.43 65.99 0.82
N ALA A 284 80.79 66.37 1.93
CA ALA A 284 81.27 67.45 2.79
C ALA A 284 82.65 67.13 3.37
N HIS A 285 82.86 65.91 3.89
CA HIS A 285 84.17 65.46 4.36
C HIS A 285 85.23 65.43 3.26
N ALA A 286 84.86 64.99 2.05
CA ALA A 286 85.76 65.02 0.89
C ALA A 286 86.21 66.45 0.57
N ASN A 287 85.28 67.42 0.54
CA ASN A 287 85.61 68.84 0.36
C ASN A 287 86.52 69.36 1.49
N THR A 288 86.27 69.00 2.75
CA THR A 288 87.13 69.41 3.88
C THR A 288 88.54 68.83 3.76
N LEU A 289 88.67 67.58 3.33
CA LEU A 289 89.97 66.95 3.07
C LEU A 289 90.70 67.62 1.90
N GLU A 290 89.97 68.06 0.87
CA GLU A 290 90.53 68.80 -0.26
C GLU A 290 91.06 70.18 0.19
N VAL A 291 90.30 70.92 0.98
CA VAL A 291 90.76 72.18 1.61
C VAL A 291 91.99 71.95 2.50
N LEU A 292 91.98 70.89 3.33
CA LEU A 292 93.14 70.54 4.16
C LEU A 292 94.37 70.22 3.30
N ARG A 293 94.18 69.48 2.19
CA ARG A 293 95.25 69.15 1.26
C ARG A 293 95.82 70.39 0.58
N GLU A 294 94.96 71.32 0.14
CA GLU A 294 95.38 72.59 -0.45
C GLU A 294 96.13 73.45 0.56
N ASP A 295 95.60 73.61 1.77
CA ASP A 295 96.23 74.40 2.84
C ASP A 295 97.57 73.80 3.26
N HIS A 296 97.65 72.47 3.41
CA HIS A 296 98.91 71.77 3.65
C HIS A 296 99.89 71.93 2.49
N SER A 297 99.43 71.89 1.24
CA SER A 297 100.27 72.15 0.07
C SER A 297 100.83 73.58 0.08
N VAL A 298 100.00 74.57 0.43
CA VAL A 298 100.40 75.98 0.54
C VAL A 298 101.37 76.19 1.70
N GLN A 299 101.09 75.61 2.87
CA GLN A 299 101.99 75.66 4.03
C GLN A 299 103.33 74.97 3.73
N SER A 300 103.32 73.80 3.08
CA SER A 300 104.55 73.10 2.68
C SER A 300 105.37 73.92 1.69
N ALA A 301 104.73 74.55 0.70
CA ALA A 301 105.41 75.44 -0.25
C ALA A 301 105.97 76.70 0.44
N SER A 302 105.25 77.25 1.42
CA SER A 302 105.73 78.36 2.27
C SER A 302 106.92 77.96 3.14
N MET A 303 106.92 76.75 3.71
CA MET A 303 108.06 76.20 4.44
C MET A 303 109.26 75.97 3.53
N GLU A 304 109.06 75.41 2.35
CA GLU A 304 110.10 75.23 1.33
C GLU A 304 110.71 76.57 0.92
N GLN A 305 109.87 77.59 0.68
CA GLN A 305 110.34 78.95 0.36
C GLN A 305 111.12 79.57 1.52
N LYS A 306 110.68 79.42 2.78
CA LYS A 306 111.43 79.90 3.96
C LYS A 306 112.76 79.17 4.15
N ALA A 307 112.82 77.88 3.84
CA ALA A 307 114.05 77.11 3.86
C ALA A 307 115.02 77.62 2.78
N LEU A 308 114.53 77.87 1.56
CA LEU A 308 115.30 78.50 0.48
C LEU A 308 115.83 79.88 0.89
N ASP A 309 114.97 80.78 1.38
CA ASP A 309 115.39 82.12 1.81
C ASP A 309 116.46 82.10 2.92
N THR A 310 116.37 81.12 3.83
CA THR A 310 117.31 80.97 4.95
C THR A 310 118.66 80.46 4.47
N PHE A 311 118.69 79.38 3.68
CA PHE A 311 119.94 78.75 3.25
C PHE A 311 120.60 79.44 2.06
N GLN A 312 119.84 80.21 1.27
CA GLN A 312 120.35 80.82 0.03
C GLN A 312 120.64 82.32 0.16
N GLN A 313 119.96 83.06 1.05
CA GLN A 313 120.17 84.52 1.22
C GLN A 313 120.69 84.96 2.60
N LYS A 314 120.58 84.12 3.64
CA LYS A 314 120.96 84.49 5.03
C LYS A 314 122.00 83.56 5.67
N TYR A 315 122.47 82.55 4.95
CA TYR A 315 123.60 81.73 5.39
C TYR A 315 124.91 82.45 5.03
N MET A 316 125.47 83.19 5.99
CA MET A 316 126.84 83.72 5.93
C MET A 316 127.74 82.85 6.80
N ASP A 317 128.86 82.41 6.23
CA ASP A 317 129.91 81.69 6.94
C ASP A 317 130.39 82.48 8.16
N TYR A 318 130.54 81.76 9.26
CA TYR A 318 130.84 82.28 10.59
C TYR A 318 132.25 82.88 10.64
N GLU A 319 132.36 84.20 10.82
CA GLU A 319 133.66 84.86 11.08
C GLU A 319 134.17 84.53 12.50
N PRO A 320 135.48 84.23 12.69
CA PRO A 320 136.03 83.86 14.00
C PRO A 320 136.13 85.06 14.95
N SER A 321 135.02 85.41 15.62
CA SER A 321 135.05 86.31 16.78
C SER A 321 135.51 85.52 18.02
N GLY A 322 136.80 85.67 18.36
CA GLY A 322 137.47 85.01 19.49
C GLY A 322 137.01 85.49 20.87
N MET A 323 135.71 85.49 21.12
CA MET A 323 135.09 85.72 22.44
C MET A 323 134.08 84.63 22.71
N THR A 324 134.50 83.64 23.50
CA THR A 324 133.67 82.55 24.01
C THR A 324 132.57 83.12 24.92
N PRO A 325 131.26 82.98 24.57
CA PRO A 325 130.19 83.41 25.44
C PRO A 325 130.10 82.52 26.67
N THR A 326 130.10 83.16 27.83
CA THR A 326 129.73 82.59 29.12
C THR A 326 128.34 81.94 29.07
N ARG A 327 128.19 80.84 29.79
CA ARG A 327 126.96 80.07 30.00
C ARG A 327 125.80 80.98 30.44
N CYS A 328 124.89 81.29 29.53
CA CYS A 328 123.57 81.86 29.85
C CYS A 328 122.59 80.70 30.03
N GLU A 329 121.97 80.62 31.20
CA GLU A 329 120.89 79.68 31.50
C GLU A 329 119.70 79.94 30.56
N PRO A 330 119.22 78.92 29.81
CA PRO A 330 117.95 79.03 29.12
C PRO A 330 116.82 79.09 30.14
N ASP A 331 115.91 80.03 29.92
CA ASP A 331 114.69 80.26 30.69
C ASP A 331 113.79 79.01 30.61
N ILE A 332 113.86 78.16 31.64
CA ILE A 332 113.04 76.96 31.75
C ILE A 332 111.68 77.40 32.30
N PRO A 333 110.55 77.10 31.64
CA PRO A 333 109.23 77.42 32.18
C PRO A 333 109.10 76.87 33.60
N SER A 334 108.73 77.72 34.55
CA SER A 334 108.54 77.31 35.94
C SER A 334 107.47 76.21 36.01
N LYS A 335 107.54 75.33 37.02
CA LYS A 335 106.53 74.27 37.25
C LYS A 335 105.10 74.80 37.21
N GLY A 336 104.87 76.04 37.66
CA GLY A 336 103.56 76.69 37.59
C GLY A 336 103.05 76.97 36.17
N THR A 337 103.96 77.20 35.22
CA THR A 337 103.64 77.40 33.79
C THR A 337 103.34 76.07 33.08
N ILE A 338 103.97 74.98 33.50
CA ILE A 338 103.69 73.62 33.00
C ILE A 338 102.36 73.08 33.54
N ASP A 339 102.07 73.32 34.83
CA ASP A 339 100.81 72.86 35.43
C ASP A 339 99.58 73.68 34.95
N SER A 340 99.74 74.92 34.47
CA SER A 340 98.65 75.70 33.87
C SER A 340 98.27 75.29 32.45
N LEU A 341 99.10 74.48 31.79
CA LEU A 341 98.81 73.88 30.48
C LEU A 341 98.30 72.43 30.57
N ARG A 342 98.20 71.87 31.78
CA ARG A 342 97.58 70.55 31.97
C ARG A 342 96.05 70.68 31.87
N ALA A 343 95.44 69.76 31.14
CA ALA A 343 94.00 69.56 31.21
C ALA A 343 93.59 69.31 32.68
N MET A 344 92.41 69.81 33.05
CA MET A 344 91.83 69.56 34.37
C MET A 344 91.71 68.04 34.61
N PRO A 345 91.79 67.55 35.87
CA PRO A 345 91.61 66.13 36.19
C PRO A 345 90.32 65.59 35.57
N MET A 346 90.33 64.32 35.15
CA MET A 346 89.22 63.67 34.43
C MET A 346 87.88 63.81 35.18
N GLU A 347 87.93 63.83 36.51
CA GLU A 347 86.78 64.02 37.39
C GLU A 347 86.15 65.41 37.19
N ALA A 348 86.96 66.46 37.07
CA ALA A 348 86.46 67.82 36.85
C ALA A 348 85.92 68.03 35.43
N LEU A 349 86.49 67.35 34.43
CA LEU A 349 85.94 67.31 33.06
C LEU A 349 84.62 66.53 32.98
N LEU A 350 84.47 65.47 33.79
CA LEU A 350 83.21 64.72 33.91
C LEU A 350 82.13 65.52 34.66
N GLU A 351 82.50 66.31 35.66
CA GLU A 351 81.58 67.23 36.36
C GLU A 351 81.13 68.38 35.44
N GLU A 352 82.04 69.00 34.67
CA GLU A 352 81.69 70.04 33.69
C GLU A 352 80.80 69.50 32.56
N PHE A 353 81.03 68.26 32.12
CA PHE A 353 80.14 67.57 31.17
C PHE A 353 78.77 67.26 31.78
N ARG A 354 78.70 66.86 33.06
CA ARG A 354 77.43 66.65 33.78
C ARG A 354 76.67 67.97 34.00
N GLU A 355 77.34 69.05 34.37
CA GLU A 355 76.73 70.37 34.58
C GLU A 355 76.16 70.94 33.28
N ASN A 356 76.87 70.77 32.16
CA ASN A 356 76.40 71.23 30.86
C ASN A 356 75.34 70.32 30.22
N HIS A 357 75.17 69.07 30.69
CA HIS A 357 74.24 68.07 30.13
C HIS A 357 73.35 67.43 31.21
N SER A 358 72.67 68.28 32.00
CA SER A 358 71.75 67.82 33.05
C SER A 358 70.56 67.02 32.46
N TYR A 359 70.37 65.80 32.96
CA TYR A 359 69.27 64.90 32.62
C TYR A 359 68.06 65.24 33.51
N GLU A 360 67.14 66.07 33.00
CA GLU A 360 65.91 66.42 33.70
C GLU A 360 64.85 65.31 33.52
N SER A 361 64.60 64.60 34.62
CA SER A 361 63.63 63.53 34.79
C SER A 361 62.19 64.06 34.70
N PHE A 362 61.39 63.56 33.75
CA PHE A 362 59.93 63.64 33.83
C PHE A 362 59.38 62.46 34.64
N GLU A 363 58.90 62.75 35.84
CA GLU A 363 58.00 61.90 36.62
C GLU A 363 56.71 61.60 35.84
N VAL A 364 56.36 60.31 35.72
CA VAL A 364 54.97 59.89 35.57
C VAL A 364 54.66 58.85 36.65
N LYS A 365 53.65 59.18 37.46
CA LYS A 365 53.16 58.50 38.65
C LYS A 365 52.76 57.03 38.43
N GLU A 366 53.03 56.22 39.45
CA GLU A 366 52.52 54.86 39.69
C GLU A 366 51.00 54.73 39.52
N PRO A 367 50.52 53.48 39.32
CA PRO A 367 49.58 52.95 40.31
C PRO A 367 49.85 51.52 40.80
N LYS A 368 49.30 51.28 42.00
CA LYS A 368 49.27 50.10 42.88
C LYS A 368 48.86 48.74 42.26
N PRO A 369 49.14 47.61 42.95
CA PRO A 369 49.07 46.25 42.41
C PRO A 369 47.68 45.59 42.61
N SER A 370 47.26 44.75 41.66
CA SER A 370 46.14 43.80 41.85
C SER A 370 46.49 42.39 41.40
N LEU A 371 46.23 41.45 42.31
CA LEU A 371 46.46 40.01 42.26
C LEU A 371 45.61 39.31 41.18
N ILE A 372 46.25 38.70 40.18
CA ILE A 372 45.72 37.52 39.46
C ILE A 372 46.91 36.59 39.17
N PRO A 373 46.87 35.29 39.53
CA PRO A 373 47.95 34.36 39.24
C PRO A 373 47.84 33.89 37.79
N ARG A 374 48.89 34.10 36.98
CA ARG A 374 49.09 33.36 35.73
C ARG A 374 50.26 32.39 35.90
N SER A 375 49.92 31.11 35.93
CA SER A 375 50.82 29.97 35.87
C SER A 375 51.45 29.83 34.47
N PRO A 376 52.58 29.10 34.35
CA PRO A 376 53.50 29.22 33.22
C PRO A 376 53.16 28.28 32.06
N LEU A 377 53.72 28.66 30.92
CA LEU A 377 53.79 27.98 29.63
C LEU A 377 54.09 26.47 29.74
N THR A 378 53.23 25.66 29.12
CA THR A 378 53.45 24.24 28.88
C THR A 378 54.41 24.05 27.69
N GLN A 379 55.40 23.17 27.85
CA GLN A 379 56.30 22.72 26.80
C GLN A 379 55.55 21.92 25.72
N LEU A 380 55.91 22.17 24.46
CA LEU A 380 55.68 21.28 23.34
C LEU A 380 56.65 20.09 23.42
N ASN A 381 56.11 18.91 23.75
CA ASN A 381 56.36 17.62 23.09
C ASN A 381 55.36 16.58 23.58
#